data_AF-A0A1M4VYY1-F1
#
_entry.id   AF-A0A1M4VYY1-F1
#
_cell.length_a   1.000
_cell.length_b   1.000
_cell.length_c   1.000
_cell.angle_alpha   90.00
_cell.angle_beta   90.00
_cell.angle_gamma   90.00
#
_symmetry.space_group_name_H-M   'P 1'
#
loop_
_entity.id
_entity.type
_entity.pdbx_description
1 polymer ?
#
loop_
_entity_poly.entity_id
_entity_poly.type
_entity_poly.pdbx_seq_one_letter_code
_entity_poly.pdbx_strand_id
1 'polypeptide(L)'
;MKHQELNLKNFKRIHLINSLLCIPLLLLFTWPYIYIARFVGIEDFLAYPGAAFFAIPFMITILHGHVTIALGSVHRHHYYEWLAETPLTYGLLFYPMMIRTRFRLMLLVVSLLLFITGFALQT
;
A
#
# COMPACT_ATOMS: atom_id res chain seq x y z
N MET A 1 -33.08 3.62 10.35
CA MET A 1 -31.76 4.29 10.36
C MET A 1 -30.84 3.48 9.44
N LYS A 2 -30.03 4.12 8.57
CA LYS A 2 -28.89 3.54 7.80
C LYS A 2 -29.16 2.51 6.68
N HIS A 3 -29.47 2.98 5.47
CA HIS A 3 -29.24 2.22 4.21
C HIS A 3 -28.33 2.96 3.20
N GLN A 4 -27.84 4.15 3.52
CA GLN A 4 -27.00 4.94 2.61
C GLN A 4 -25.50 4.55 2.65
N GLU A 5 -24.98 4.03 3.76
CA GLU A 5 -23.55 3.70 3.92
C GLU A 5 -23.15 2.46 3.10
N LEU A 6 -24.06 1.49 2.92
CA LEU A 6 -23.85 0.23 2.19
C LEU A 6 -24.32 0.28 0.73
N ASN A 7 -24.23 1.45 0.08
CA ASN A 7 -24.58 1.59 -1.32
C ASN A 7 -23.36 1.27 -2.21
N LEU A 8 -23.53 0.41 -3.20
CA LEU A 8 -22.52 0.09 -4.22
C LEU A 8 -21.88 1.34 -4.86
N LYS A 9 -22.66 2.43 -5.01
CA LYS A 9 -22.15 3.72 -5.50
C LYS A 9 -21.05 4.29 -4.59
N ASN A 10 -21.17 4.14 -3.27
CA ASN A 10 -20.15 4.59 -2.32
C ASN A 10 -18.90 3.73 -2.38
N PHE A 11 -19.04 2.40 -2.52
CA PHE A 11 -17.89 1.50 -2.67
C PHE A 11 -17.07 1.84 -3.92
N LYS A 12 -17.74 2.07 -5.06
CA LYS A 12 -17.08 2.53 -6.29
C LYS A 12 -16.35 3.87 -6.10
N ARG A 13 -16.96 4.82 -5.39
CA ARG A 13 -16.35 6.13 -5.10
C ARG A 13 -15.11 5.99 -4.23
N ILE A 14 -15.18 5.21 -3.15
CA ILE A 14 -14.05 4.95 -2.25
C ILE A 14 -12.91 4.27 -2.99
N HIS A 15 -13.24 3.26 -3.80
CA HIS A 15 -12.25 2.57 -4.63
C HIS A 15 -11.56 3.54 -5.60
N LEU A 16 -12.30 4.40 -6.30
CA LEU A 16 -11.75 5.36 -7.24
C LEU A 16 -10.78 6.34 -6.55
N ILE A 17 -11.15 6.86 -5.38
CA ILE A 17 -10.28 7.72 -4.58
C ILE A 17 -9.02 6.95 -4.14
N ASN A 18 -9.16 5.73 -3.64
CA ASN A 18 -8.01 4.91 -3.25
C ASN A 18 -7.06 4.63 -4.41
N SER A 19 -7.59 4.29 -5.59
CA SER A 19 -6.80 4.06 -6.80
C SER A 19 -6.06 5.32 -7.24
N LEU A 20 -6.70 6.50 -7.15
CA LEU A 20 -6.07 7.77 -7.45
C LEU A 20 -4.97 8.13 -6.43
N LEU A 21 -5.16 7.75 -5.16
CA LEU A 21 -4.18 7.97 -4.09
C LEU A 21 -2.98 7.01 -4.12
N CYS A 22 -3.09 5.85 -4.78
CA CYS A 22 -1.98 4.89 -4.87
C CYS A 22 -0.70 5.52 -5.42
N ILE A 23 -0.78 6.16 -6.59
CA ILE A 23 0.37 6.73 -7.29
C ILE A 23 1.08 7.82 -6.46
N PRO A 24 0.39 8.88 -5.96
CA PRO A 24 1.05 9.90 -5.17
C PRO A 24 1.62 9.36 -3.85
N LEU A 25 0.96 8.41 -3.19
CA LEU A 25 1.48 7.80 -1.97
C LEU A 25 2.73 6.96 -2.24
N LEU A 26 2.75 6.21 -3.34
CA LEU A 26 3.94 5.46 -3.75
C LEU A 26 5.12 6.41 -3.95
N LEU A 27 4.94 7.49 -4.71
CA LEU A 27 5.99 8.50 -4.94
C LEU A 27 6.44 9.20 -3.66
N LEU A 28 5.50 9.52 -2.78
CA LEU A 28 5.79 10.17 -1.50
C LEU A 28 6.66 9.28 -0.61
N PHE A 29 6.35 7.99 -0.53
CA PHE A 29 7.05 7.07 0.37
C PHE A 29 8.32 6.45 -0.24
N THR A 30 8.48 6.40 -1.56
CA THR A 30 9.75 5.97 -2.17
C THR A 30 10.85 7.01 -1.96
N TRP A 31 10.52 8.30 -1.96
CA TRP A 31 11.46 9.41 -1.83
C TRP A 31 12.46 9.27 -0.66
N PRO A 32 12.04 9.10 0.61
CA PRO A 32 12.98 9.03 1.74
C PRO A 32 13.95 7.86 1.61
N TYR A 33 13.49 6.70 1.13
CA TYR A 33 14.35 5.54 0.94
C TYR A 33 15.41 5.80 -0.14
N ILE A 34 14.99 6.32 -1.30
CA ILE A 34 15.92 6.62 -2.41
C ILE A 34 16.92 7.69 -2.00
N TYR A 35 16.47 8.73 -1.30
CA TYR A 35 17.34 9.80 -0.81
C TYR A 35 18.46 9.25 0.09
N ILE A 36 18.11 8.42 1.07
CA ILE A 36 19.08 7.83 2.00
C ILE A 36 19.99 6.83 1.25
N ALA A 37 19.42 5.98 0.38
CA ALA A 37 20.19 5.02 -0.39
C ALA A 37 21.26 5.71 -1.25
N ARG A 38 20.90 6.80 -1.94
CA ARG A 38 21.85 7.60 -2.73
C ARG A 38 22.84 8.37 -1.88
N PHE A 39 22.44 8.87 -0.72
CA PHE A 39 23.33 9.56 0.21
C PHE A 39 24.46 8.63 0.69
N VAL A 40 24.13 7.37 0.93
CA VAL A 40 25.10 6.35 1.33
C VAL A 40 25.84 5.78 0.12
N GLY A 41 25.27 5.90 -1.08
CA GLY A 41 25.84 5.54 -2.39
C GLY A 41 25.47 4.14 -2.87
N ILE A 42 24.37 3.59 -2.36
CA ILE A 42 23.81 2.30 -2.78
C ILE A 42 23.42 2.38 -4.25
N GLU A 43 23.82 1.37 -5.02
CA GLU A 43 23.48 1.23 -6.43
C GLU A 43 21.97 1.32 -6.71
N ASP A 44 21.60 2.02 -7.78
CA ASP A 44 20.22 2.23 -8.22
C ASP A 44 19.46 0.90 -8.38
N PHE A 45 20.16 -0.17 -8.80
CA PHE A 45 19.60 -1.51 -8.94
C PHE A 45 19.03 -2.09 -7.63
N LEU A 46 19.63 -1.77 -6.48
CA LEU A 46 19.13 -2.18 -5.16
C LEU A 46 18.23 -1.11 -4.53
N ALA A 47 18.51 0.16 -4.82
CA ALA A 47 17.77 1.30 -4.27
C ALA A 47 16.30 1.32 -4.72
N TYR A 48 16.02 1.16 -6.02
CA TYR A 48 14.65 1.22 -6.55
C TYR A 48 13.72 0.09 -6.05
N PRO A 49 14.10 -1.21 -6.12
CA PRO A 49 13.26 -2.26 -5.57
C PRO A 49 13.11 -2.10 -4.04
N GLY A 50 14.19 -1.76 -3.33
CA GLY A 50 14.14 -1.49 -1.90
C GLY A 50 13.16 -0.37 -1.53
N ALA A 51 13.13 0.71 -2.32
CA ALA A 51 12.19 1.81 -2.16
C ALA A 51 10.74 1.39 -2.43
N ALA A 52 10.50 0.55 -3.44
CA ALA A 52 9.17 0.01 -3.71
C ALA A 52 8.67 -0.85 -2.54
N PHE A 53 9.50 -1.78 -2.05
CA PHE A 53 9.19 -2.61 -0.88
C PHE A 53 9.00 -1.78 0.40
N PHE A 54 9.69 -0.64 0.52
CA PHE A 54 9.49 0.32 1.60
C PHE A 54 8.15 1.05 1.47
N ALA A 55 7.81 1.56 0.28
CA ALA A 55 6.68 2.45 0.07
C ALA A 55 5.32 1.74 0.09
N ILE A 56 5.24 0.53 -0.48
CA ILE A 56 4.02 -0.27 -0.59
C ILE A 56 3.31 -0.47 0.78
N PRO A 57 3.98 -0.90 1.87
CA PRO A 57 3.29 -1.10 3.16
C PRO A 57 2.72 0.19 3.76
N PHE A 58 3.39 1.34 3.58
CA PHE A 58 2.87 2.64 4.03
C PHE A 58 1.68 3.09 3.19
N MET A 59 1.79 3.00 1.86
CA MET A 59 0.69 3.25 0.94
C MET A 59 -0.54 2.41 1.34
N ILE A 60 -0.38 1.10 1.51
CA ILE A 60 -1.48 0.22 1.91
C ILE A 60 -2.07 0.65 3.25
N THR A 61 -1.23 1.05 4.23
CA THR A 61 -1.70 1.48 5.55
C THR A 61 -2.58 2.72 5.46
N ILE A 62 -2.20 3.71 4.65
CA ILE A 62 -2.99 4.94 4.45
C ILE A 62 -4.30 4.63 3.72
N LEU A 63 -4.25 3.85 2.64
CA LEU A 63 -5.45 3.45 1.88
C LEU A 63 -6.41 2.64 2.74
N HIS A 64 -5.86 1.76 3.57
CA HIS A 64 -6.61 0.98 4.54
C HIS A 64 -7.27 1.87 5.61
N GLY A 65 -6.55 2.87 6.10
CA GLY A 65 -7.07 3.89 7.02
C GLY A 65 -8.21 4.70 6.39
N HIS A 66 -8.05 5.15 5.13
CA HIS A 66 -9.09 5.88 4.42
C HIS A 66 -10.40 5.09 4.30
N VAL A 67 -10.36 3.80 3.94
CA VAL A 67 -11.55 2.93 3.91
C VAL A 67 -12.21 2.86 5.29
N THR A 68 -11.40 2.71 6.34
CA THR A 68 -11.91 2.61 7.72
C THR A 68 -12.57 3.90 8.18
N ILE A 69 -12.05 5.07 7.77
CA ILE A 69 -12.64 6.38 8.06
C ILE A 69 -13.94 6.58 7.26
N ALA A 70 -13.95 6.18 5.98
CA ALA A 70 -15.09 6.41 5.09
C ALA A 70 -16.31 5.52 5.38
N LEU A 71 -16.11 4.28 5.83
CA LEU A 71 -17.18 3.30 6.08
C LEU A 71 -17.38 2.93 7.55
N GLY A 72 -16.42 3.26 8.41
CA GLY A 72 -16.34 2.77 9.78
C GLY A 72 -15.79 1.34 9.87
N SER A 73 -15.26 1.00 11.06
CA SER A 73 -14.64 -0.31 11.31
C SER A 73 -15.57 -1.50 11.16
N VAL A 74 -16.88 -1.30 11.36
CA VAL A 74 -17.91 -2.36 11.31
C VAL A 74 -18.26 -2.72 9.87
N HIS A 75 -18.36 -1.74 8.96
CA HIS A 75 -18.81 -1.98 7.58
C HIS A 75 -17.67 -2.23 6.58
N ARG A 76 -16.41 -2.04 6.97
CA ARG A 76 -15.25 -2.28 6.09
C ARG A 76 -15.20 -3.71 5.53
N HIS A 77 -15.75 -4.69 6.24
CA HIS A 77 -15.69 -6.09 5.82
C HIS A 77 -16.49 -6.28 4.52
N HIS A 78 -17.69 -5.71 4.44
CA HIS A 78 -18.53 -5.73 3.25
C HIS A 78 -17.87 -5.07 2.03
N TYR A 79 -17.05 -4.03 2.24
CA TYR A 79 -16.26 -3.44 1.15
C TYR A 79 -15.21 -4.42 0.63
N TYR A 80 -14.51 -5.13 1.52
CA TYR A 80 -13.49 -6.11 1.12
C TYR A 80 -14.09 -7.38 0.53
N GLU A 81 -15.27 -7.82 0.98
CA GLU A 81 -16.05 -8.89 0.36
C GLU A 81 -16.45 -8.50 -1.07
N TRP A 82 -17.06 -7.32 -1.26
CA TRP A 82 -17.41 -6.80 -2.58
C TRP A 82 -16.21 -6.72 -3.54
N LEU A 83 -15.05 -6.32 -3.00
CA LEU A 83 -13.81 -6.20 -3.75
C LEU A 83 -13.23 -7.59 -4.11
N ALA A 84 -13.42 -8.59 -3.25
CA ALA A 84 -13.04 -9.98 -3.52
C ALA A 84 -13.94 -10.65 -4.56
N GLU A 85 -15.22 -10.26 -4.65
CA GLU A 85 -16.17 -10.71 -5.68
C GLU A 85 -15.91 -10.08 -7.06
N THR A 86 -15.17 -8.97 -7.12
CA THR A 86 -14.84 -8.24 -8.38
C THR A 86 -13.33 -8.11 -8.62
N PRO A 87 -12.55 -9.21 -8.59
CA PRO A 87 -11.09 -9.16 -8.52
C PRO A 87 -10.45 -8.59 -9.79
N LEU A 88 -11.02 -8.87 -10.96
CA LEU A 88 -10.46 -8.47 -12.25
C LEU A 88 -10.76 -7.00 -12.60
N THR A 89 -11.76 -6.38 -11.97
CA THR A 89 -12.21 -5.02 -12.30
C THR A 89 -11.79 -4.00 -11.23
N TYR A 90 -11.93 -4.36 -9.95
CA TYR A 90 -11.70 -3.45 -8.83
C TYR A 90 -10.72 -4.04 -7.78
N GLY A 91 -10.52 -5.36 -7.74
CA GLY A 91 -9.71 -6.02 -6.69
C GLY A 91 -8.22 -6.21 -6.98
N LEU A 92 -7.75 -5.96 -8.20
CA LEU A 92 -6.39 -6.31 -8.66
C LEU A 92 -5.29 -5.63 -7.81
N LEU A 93 -5.53 -4.38 -7.40
CA LEU A 93 -4.61 -3.59 -6.55
C LEU A 93 -4.92 -3.63 -5.06
N PHE A 94 -5.99 -4.33 -4.64
CA PHE A 94 -6.53 -4.20 -3.27
C PHE A 94 -6.94 -5.54 -2.65
N TYR A 95 -6.35 -6.64 -3.09
CA TYR A 95 -6.67 -7.97 -2.57
C TYR A 95 -6.59 -8.02 -1.03
N PRO A 96 -7.55 -8.69 -0.34
CA PRO A 96 -7.63 -8.71 1.13
C PRO A 96 -6.33 -9.11 1.85
N MET A 97 -5.47 -9.86 1.17
CA MET A 97 -4.14 -10.25 1.69
C MET A 97 -3.22 -9.06 1.96
N MET A 98 -3.31 -7.97 1.19
CA MET A 98 -2.46 -6.79 1.36
C MET A 98 -2.72 -6.05 2.68
N ILE A 99 -3.92 -6.21 3.25
CA ILE A 99 -4.30 -5.55 4.51
C ILE A 99 -3.70 -6.25 5.74
N ARG A 100 -3.25 -7.50 5.58
CA ARG A 100 -2.67 -8.27 6.70
C ARG A 100 -1.40 -7.58 7.18
N THR A 101 -1.33 -7.28 8.48
CA THR A 101 -0.14 -6.67 9.12
C THR A 101 1.12 -7.50 8.88
N ARG A 102 1.01 -8.83 8.86
CA ARG A 102 2.14 -9.74 8.56
C ARG A 102 2.71 -9.50 7.16
N PHE A 103 1.87 -9.29 6.15
CA PHE A 103 2.32 -9.02 4.78
C PHE A 103 3.06 -7.69 4.70
N ARG A 104 2.51 -6.63 5.31
CA ARG A 104 3.14 -5.31 5.37
C ARG A 104 4.50 -5.36 6.07
N LEU A 105 4.61 -6.09 7.17
CA LEU A 105 5.87 -6.29 7.88
C LEU A 105 6.89 -7.06 7.04
N MET A 106 6.48 -8.11 6.32
CA MET A 106 7.39 -8.84 5.43
C MET A 106 7.96 -7.93 4.33
N LEU A 107 7.14 -7.07 3.70
CA LEU A 107 7.64 -6.12 2.70
C LEU A 107 8.68 -5.15 3.29
N LEU A 108 8.41 -4.65 4.50
CA LEU A 108 9.33 -3.73 5.19
C LEU A 108 10.64 -4.44 5.59
N VAL A 109 10.58 -5.70 6.01
CA VAL A 109 11.77 -6.52 6.28
C VAL A 109 12.58 -6.75 5.00
N VAL A 110 11.94 -7.09 3.89
CA VAL A 110 12.62 -7.26 2.58
C VAL A 110 13.28 -5.96 2.15
N SER A 111 12.61 -4.81 2.32
CA SER A 111 13.18 -3.50 2.06
C SER A 111 14.45 -3.24 2.89
N LEU A 112 14.41 -3.54 4.19
CA LEU A 112 15.57 -3.39 5.07
C LEU A 112 16.73 -4.31 4.66
N LEU A 113 16.43 -5.56 4.27
CA LEU A 113 17.45 -6.50 3.79
C LEU A 113 18.13 -5.99 2.50
N LEU A 114 17.35 -5.43 1.56
CA LEU A 114 17.90 -4.83 0.34
C LEU A 114 18.78 -3.62 0.66
N PHE A 115 18.37 -2.79 1.63
CA PHE A 115 19.19 -1.67 2.10
C PHE A 115 20.52 -2.13 2.70
N ILE A 116 20.48 -3.09 3.63
CA ILE A 116 21.69 -3.62 4.29
C ILE A 116 22.61 -4.31 3.28
N THR A 117 22.04 -5.09 2.36
CA THR A 117 22.81 -5.74 1.29
C THR A 117 23.47 -4.71 0.39
N GLY A 118 22.74 -3.67 -0.01
CA GLY A 118 23.28 -2.58 -0.81
C GLY A 118 24.40 -1.83 -0.12
N PHE A 119 24.26 -1.57 1.19
CA PHE A 119 25.30 -0.96 1.99
C PHE A 119 26.55 -1.84 2.13
N ALA A 120 26.36 -3.14 2.37
CA ALA A 120 27.45 -4.09 2.54
C ALA A 120 28.24 -4.34 1.25
N LEU A 121 27.59 -4.30 0.08
CA LEU A 121 28.24 -4.47 -1.22
C LEU A 121 29.01 -3.22 -1.68
N GLN A 122 28.70 -2.07 -1.08
CA GLN A 122 29.35 -0.81 -1.40
C GLN A 122 30.64 -0.57 -0.58
N THR A 123 30.76 -1.24 0.57
CA THR A 123 31.97 -1.21 1.43
C THR A 123 33.01 -2.19 0.92
#